data_AF-A0A420RR42-F1
#
_entry.id   AF-A0A420RR42-F1
#
_cell.length_a   1.000
_cell.length_b   1.000
_cell.length_c   1.000
_cell.angle_alpha   90.00
_cell.angle_beta   90.00
_cell.angle_gamma   90.00
#
_symmetry.space_group_name_H-M   'P 1'
#
loop_
_entity.id
_entity.type
_entity.pdbx_description
1 polymer ?
#
loop_
_entity_poly.entity_id
_entity_poly.type
_entity_poly.pdbx_seq_one_letter_code
_entity_poly.pdbx_strand_id
1 'polypeptide(L)'
;MLDQKELPEAVIKHKDSLEDLDLDISVMNFPNPDPVLEETYSQLSRIRTLAVHIAEFFKGAWSKGVEDCIKVVLDRIPQNIQVLKPRSHRFIESWVSSSNDVFLEPYLEGIIELLEEAGPQGRFSKLRVLDLSEAFVDDPIMFDIKRVKQLARSRGVKVLLHD
;
A
#
# COMPACT_ATOMS: atom_id res chain seq x y z
N MET A 1 16.54 -13.96 13.96
CA MET A 1 16.43 -13.45 12.59
C MET A 1 15.94 -14.62 11.75
N LEU A 2 14.71 -14.57 11.24
CA LEU A 2 14.28 -15.48 10.17
C LEU A 2 15.21 -15.24 8.98
N ASP A 3 15.58 -16.30 8.27
CA ASP A 3 16.40 -16.15 7.07
C ASP A 3 15.61 -15.26 6.09
N GLN A 4 16.20 -14.15 5.60
CA GLN A 4 15.49 -13.18 4.76
C GLN A 4 14.89 -13.81 3.48
N LYS A 5 15.29 -15.04 3.13
CA LYS A 5 14.78 -15.82 2.00
C LYS A 5 13.59 -16.74 2.33
N GLU A 6 13.36 -17.06 3.60
CA GLU A 6 12.29 -18.00 3.99
C GLU A 6 10.89 -17.45 3.71
N LEU A 7 10.70 -16.13 3.87
CA LEU A 7 9.40 -15.51 3.62
C LEU A 7 9.04 -15.49 2.13
N PRO A 8 9.88 -14.98 1.21
CA PRO A 8 9.60 -15.06 -0.22
C PRO A 8 9.36 -16.49 -0.71
N GLU A 9 10.16 -17.46 -0.24
CA GLU A 9 10.00 -18.87 -0.59
C GLU A 9 8.66 -19.44 -0.10
N ALA A 10 8.24 -19.09 1.12
CA ALA A 10 6.95 -19.51 1.65
C ALA A 10 5.79 -18.90 0.85
N VAL A 11 5.85 -17.61 0.52
CA VAL A 11 4.82 -16.93 -0.29
C VAL A 11 4.73 -17.57 -1.68
N ILE A 12 5.86 -17.83 -2.34
CA ILE A 12 5.89 -18.51 -3.65
C ILE A 12 5.30 -19.91 -3.55
N LYS A 13 5.72 -20.70 -2.54
CA LYS A 13 5.26 -22.08 -2.35
C LYS A 13 3.74 -22.16 -2.14
N HIS A 14 3.16 -21.15 -1.50
CA HIS A 14 1.74 -21.15 -1.14
C HIS A 14 0.87 -20.25 -2.02
N LYS A 15 1.42 -19.67 -3.11
CA LYS A 15 0.75 -18.63 -3.93
C LYS A 15 -0.65 -18.98 -4.44
N ASP A 16 -0.91 -20.25 -4.71
CA ASP A 16 -2.21 -20.73 -5.23
C ASP A 16 -3.22 -21.08 -4.13
N SER A 17 -2.80 -21.04 -2.87
CA SER A 17 -3.61 -21.39 -1.69
C SER A 17 -3.76 -20.25 -0.68
N LEU A 18 -2.89 -19.24 -0.75
CA LEU A 18 -2.83 -18.13 0.19
C LEU A 18 -4.03 -17.17 -0.01
N GLU A 19 -4.89 -17.07 1.00
CA GLU A 19 -6.05 -16.16 1.00
C GLU A 19 -5.81 -14.87 1.81
N ASP A 20 -4.91 -14.93 2.80
CA ASP A 20 -4.55 -13.80 3.66
C ASP A 20 -3.03 -13.77 3.84
N LEU A 21 -2.47 -12.57 3.72
CA LEU A 21 -1.07 -12.30 3.98
C LEU A 21 -0.96 -11.03 4.82
N ASP A 22 -0.56 -11.20 6.08
CA ASP A 22 -0.31 -10.13 7.01
C ASP A 22 1.18 -10.16 7.40
N LEU A 23 1.95 -9.25 6.81
CA LEU A 23 3.36 -9.09 7.12
C LEU A 23 3.52 -8.07 8.24
N ASP A 24 4.18 -8.51 9.31
CA ASP A 24 4.58 -7.63 10.39
C ASP A 24 5.64 -6.64 9.89
N ILE A 25 5.30 -5.35 9.94
CA ILE A 25 6.17 -4.24 9.54
C ILE A 25 6.83 -3.56 10.75
N SER A 26 6.84 -4.22 11.92
CA SER A 26 7.47 -3.73 13.16
C SER A 26 8.96 -3.43 13.05
N VAL A 27 9.62 -3.84 11.96
CA VAL A 27 11.07 -3.70 11.77
C VAL A 27 11.43 -2.44 10.98
N MET A 28 12.28 -1.64 11.63
CA MET A 28 12.78 -0.33 11.21
C MET A 28 13.53 -0.32 9.87
N ASN A 29 13.45 0.86 9.25
CA ASN A 29 14.01 1.32 7.96
C ASN A 29 13.12 1.03 6.78
N PHE A 30 12.99 2.01 5.87
CA PHE A 30 12.37 1.84 4.56
C PHE A 30 12.97 0.59 3.93
N PRO A 31 12.29 -0.57 3.98
CA PRO A 31 12.84 -1.74 3.32
C PRO A 31 12.82 -1.36 1.85
N ASN A 32 13.95 -1.51 1.16
CA ASN A 32 13.83 -1.65 -0.28
C ASN A 32 12.86 -2.82 -0.48
N PRO A 33 11.81 -2.65 -1.30
CA PRO A 33 10.85 -3.71 -1.53
C PRO A 33 11.60 -4.99 -1.91
N ASP A 34 11.19 -6.12 -1.33
CA ASP A 34 11.82 -7.39 -1.67
C ASP A 34 11.48 -7.69 -3.13
N PRO A 35 12.47 -7.74 -4.04
CA PRO A 35 12.20 -7.89 -5.47
C PRO A 35 11.50 -9.21 -5.80
N VAL A 36 11.65 -10.24 -4.95
CA VAL A 36 10.98 -11.52 -5.11
C VAL A 36 9.50 -11.38 -4.72
N LEU A 37 9.20 -10.69 -3.62
CA LEU A 37 7.81 -10.45 -3.21
C LEU A 37 7.10 -9.50 -4.17
N GLU A 38 7.81 -8.48 -4.68
CA GLU A 38 7.35 -7.53 -5.69
C GLU A 38 6.66 -8.24 -6.87
N GLU A 39 7.34 -9.23 -7.44
CA GLU A 39 6.85 -9.98 -8.60
C GLU A 39 5.80 -11.03 -8.20
N THR A 40 5.85 -11.51 -6.96
CA THR A 40 5.02 -12.63 -6.50
C THR A 40 3.61 -12.21 -6.12
N TYR A 41 3.39 -11.00 -5.56
CA TYR A 41 2.06 -10.57 -5.12
C TYR A 41 1.02 -10.61 -6.25
N SER A 42 1.41 -10.18 -7.45
CA SER A 42 0.57 -10.22 -8.65
C SER A 42 0.07 -11.64 -9.00
N GLN A 43 0.81 -12.66 -8.59
CA GLN A 43 0.56 -14.08 -8.87
C GLN A 43 -0.28 -14.77 -7.78
N LEU A 44 -0.55 -14.09 -6.66
CA LEU A 44 -1.36 -14.63 -5.57
C LEU A 44 -2.84 -14.69 -5.98
N SER A 45 -3.21 -15.73 -6.71
CA SER A 45 -4.51 -15.82 -7.39
C SER A 45 -5.72 -15.86 -6.45
N ARG A 46 -5.53 -16.35 -5.22
CA ARG A 46 -6.58 -16.52 -4.20
C ARG A 46 -6.56 -15.48 -3.08
N ILE A 47 -5.59 -14.57 -3.09
CA ILE A 47 -5.45 -13.58 -2.02
C ILE A 47 -6.67 -12.66 -1.99
N ARG A 48 -7.17 -12.45 -0.77
CA ARG A 48 -8.28 -11.54 -0.47
C ARG A 48 -7.84 -10.42 0.45
N THR A 49 -6.90 -10.70 1.34
CA THR A 49 -6.32 -9.71 2.25
C THR A 49 -4.83 -9.65 2.06
N LEU A 50 -4.30 -8.43 1.88
CA LEU A 50 -2.88 -8.17 1.72
C LEU A 50 -2.51 -6.98 2.60
N ALA A 51 -1.76 -7.25 3.66
CA ALA A 51 -1.23 -6.25 4.57
C ALA A 51 0.30 -6.29 4.55
N VAL A 52 0.89 -5.27 3.94
CA VAL A 52 2.34 -5.20 3.68
C VAL A 52 2.81 -3.75 3.74
N HIS A 53 4.12 -3.53 3.75
CA HIS A 53 4.68 -2.19 3.75
C HIS A 53 4.28 -1.41 2.49
N ILE A 54 3.89 -0.14 2.62
CA ILE A 54 3.38 0.67 1.49
C ILE A 54 4.38 0.74 0.33
N ALA A 55 5.68 0.75 0.59
CA ALA A 55 6.73 0.80 -0.44
C ALA A 55 6.70 -0.40 -1.42
N GLU A 56 6.14 -1.54 -1.02
CA GLU A 56 5.99 -2.71 -1.91
C GLU A 56 5.18 -2.37 -3.17
N PHE A 57 4.26 -1.42 -3.08
CA PHE A 57 3.43 -1.01 -4.21
C PHE A 57 4.01 0.14 -5.03
N PHE A 58 5.17 0.68 -4.66
CA PHE A 58 5.72 1.88 -5.28
C PHE A 58 7.11 1.63 -5.86
N LYS A 59 7.39 2.27 -7.00
CA LYS A 59 8.75 2.42 -7.55
C LYS A 59 9.24 3.83 -7.26
N GLY A 60 10.56 3.97 -7.19
CA GLY A 60 11.24 5.25 -6.94
C GLY A 60 12.09 5.21 -5.66
N ALA A 61 13.13 6.02 -5.63
CA ALA A 61 13.99 6.19 -4.47
C ALA A 61 13.96 7.64 -3.99
N TRP A 62 14.11 7.78 -2.68
CA TRP A 62 14.31 9.03 -2.00
C TRP A 62 15.74 9.54 -2.26
N SER A 63 15.93 10.41 -3.25
CA SER A 63 17.17 11.18 -3.36
C SER A 63 16.86 12.68 -3.37
N LYS A 64 17.51 13.42 -2.47
CA LYS A 64 17.47 14.89 -2.47
C LYS A 64 17.86 15.39 -3.86
N GLY A 65 16.96 16.12 -4.52
CA GLY A 65 17.19 16.71 -5.84
C GLY A 65 16.59 15.95 -7.02
N VAL A 66 15.86 14.86 -6.79
CA VAL A 66 15.01 14.21 -7.81
C VAL A 66 13.57 14.25 -7.32
N GLU A 67 12.93 15.40 -7.50
CA GLU A 67 11.47 15.48 -7.52
C GLU A 67 10.98 14.57 -8.67
N ASP A 68 9.92 13.79 -8.44
CA ASP A 68 9.10 13.08 -9.47
C ASP A 68 9.30 11.58 -9.75
N CYS A 69 10.06 10.81 -8.96
CA CYS A 69 10.24 9.37 -9.27
C CYS A 69 9.39 8.37 -8.47
N ILE A 70 8.58 8.82 -7.50
CA ILE A 70 7.72 7.91 -6.71
C ILE A 70 6.39 7.70 -7.45
N LYS A 71 6.12 6.46 -7.87
CA LYS A 71 4.87 6.09 -8.56
C LYS A 71 4.35 4.75 -8.07
N VAL A 72 3.04 4.63 -7.94
CA VAL A 72 2.40 3.34 -7.66
C VAL A 72 2.57 2.41 -8.86
N VAL A 73 2.71 1.12 -8.61
CA VAL A 73 2.77 0.06 -9.61
C VAL A 73 1.61 -0.88 -9.37
N LEU A 74 0.49 -0.58 -10.02
CA LEU A 74 -0.76 -1.34 -9.86
C LEU A 74 -0.61 -2.81 -10.24
N ASP A 75 0.37 -3.14 -11.10
CA ASP A 75 0.72 -4.52 -11.46
C ASP A 75 1.24 -5.37 -10.32
N ARG A 76 1.78 -4.76 -9.27
CA ARG A 76 2.20 -5.48 -8.06
C ARG A 76 1.02 -5.84 -7.16
N ILE A 77 -0.16 -5.28 -7.41
CA ILE A 77 -1.35 -5.51 -6.57
C ILE A 77 -2.20 -6.62 -7.20
N PRO A 78 -2.49 -7.71 -6.45
CA PRO A 78 -3.35 -8.77 -6.94
C PRO A 78 -4.76 -8.27 -7.28
N GLN A 79 -5.29 -8.64 -8.45
CA GLN A 79 -6.57 -8.11 -8.95
C GLN A 79 -7.78 -8.54 -8.11
N ASN A 80 -7.72 -9.71 -7.47
CA ASN A 80 -8.82 -10.28 -6.68
C ASN A 80 -8.87 -9.76 -5.24
N ILE A 81 -8.01 -8.79 -4.89
CA ILE A 81 -7.91 -8.25 -3.55
C ILE A 81 -9.26 -7.67 -3.08
N GLN A 82 -9.62 -7.96 -1.83
CA GLN A 82 -10.82 -7.43 -1.18
C GLN A 82 -10.47 -6.44 -0.08
N VAL A 83 -9.35 -6.68 0.62
CA VAL A 83 -8.83 -5.86 1.69
C VAL A 83 -7.36 -5.58 1.41
N LEU A 84 -7.02 -4.32 1.15
CA LEU A 84 -5.63 -3.90 1.01
C LEU A 84 -5.26 -3.05 2.22
N LYS A 85 -4.14 -3.39 2.88
CA LYS A 85 -3.62 -2.63 4.03
C LYS A 85 -2.16 -2.23 3.78
N PRO A 86 -1.91 -1.13 3.05
CA PRO A 86 -0.59 -0.56 2.96
C PRO A 86 -0.22 0.05 4.32
N ARG A 87 0.89 -0.40 4.91
CA ARG A 87 1.31 0.03 6.26
C ARG A 87 2.63 0.79 6.23
N SER A 88 2.79 1.79 7.09
CA SER A 88 4.06 2.48 7.39
C SER A 88 3.91 3.41 8.60
N HIS A 89 4.29 2.96 9.80
CA HIS A 89 4.25 3.81 11.00
C HIS A 89 5.05 5.11 10.84
N ARG A 90 6.14 5.07 10.07
CA ARG A 90 6.95 6.25 9.77
C ARG A 90 6.18 7.35 9.04
N PHE A 91 5.18 7.00 8.23
CA PHE A 91 4.37 8.01 7.55
C PHE A 91 3.50 8.77 8.55
N ILE A 92 2.92 8.07 9.53
CA ILE A 92 2.18 8.70 10.63
C ILE A 92 3.12 9.57 11.47
N GLU A 93 4.27 9.04 11.88
CA GLU A 93 5.27 9.79 12.64
C GLU A 93 5.69 11.06 11.91
N SER A 94 5.93 10.96 10.60
CA SER A 94 6.35 12.10 9.77
C SER A 94 5.25 13.13 9.58
N TRP A 95 3.99 12.71 9.53
CA TRP A 95 2.83 13.60 9.49
C TRP A 95 2.73 14.44 10.77
N VAL A 96 2.95 13.80 11.93
CA VAL A 96 2.83 14.44 13.25
C VAL A 96 4.06 15.28 13.59
N SER A 97 5.24 14.86 13.12
CA SER A 97 6.49 15.58 13.36
C SER A 97 6.65 16.77 12.41
N SER A 98 7.04 17.94 12.93
CA SER A 98 7.38 19.11 12.11
C SER A 98 8.71 18.97 11.35
N SER A 99 9.35 17.79 11.35
CA SER A 99 10.64 17.55 10.70
C SER A 99 10.53 17.25 9.20
N ASN A 100 9.32 17.04 8.65
CA ASN A 100 9.09 16.81 7.21
C ASN A 100 10.06 15.78 6.58
N ASP A 101 10.45 14.77 7.36
CA ASP A 101 11.40 13.76 6.88
C ASP A 101 10.76 12.81 5.85
N VAL A 102 9.43 12.82 5.71
CA VAL A 102 8.68 12.07 4.69
C VAL A 102 7.74 12.98 3.88
N PHE A 103 7.90 12.96 2.56
CA PHE A 103 7.11 13.65 1.56
C PHE A 103 6.01 12.69 1.13
N LEU A 104 4.80 12.95 1.61
CA LEU A 104 3.68 12.02 1.57
C LEU A 104 2.83 12.17 0.30
N GLU A 105 2.91 13.33 -0.35
CA GLU A 105 2.12 13.68 -1.54
C GLU A 105 2.20 12.63 -2.66
N PRO A 106 3.36 12.07 -3.05
CA PRO A 106 3.43 11.07 -4.11
C PRO A 106 2.74 9.76 -3.75
N TYR A 107 2.75 9.40 -2.46
CA TYR A 107 2.06 8.21 -1.98
C TYR A 107 0.56 8.43 -1.96
N LEU A 108 0.09 9.61 -1.54
CA LEU A 108 -1.32 9.97 -1.62
C LEU A 108 -1.82 9.98 -3.06
N GLU A 109 -1.06 10.53 -4.01
CA GLU A 109 -1.45 10.49 -5.43
C GLU A 109 -1.47 9.06 -5.97
N GLY A 110 -0.51 8.21 -5.59
CA GLY A 110 -0.54 6.79 -5.95
C GLY A 110 -1.72 6.01 -5.33
N ILE A 111 -2.15 6.37 -4.11
CA ILE A 111 -3.38 5.83 -3.51
C ILE A 111 -4.61 6.31 -4.27
N ILE A 112 -4.63 7.56 -4.73
CA ILE A 112 -5.70 8.08 -5.56
C ILE A 112 -5.76 7.33 -6.89
N GLU A 113 -4.63 7.12 -7.57
CA GLU A 113 -4.54 6.34 -8.81
C GLU A 113 -5.06 4.90 -8.62
N LEU A 114 -4.70 4.25 -7.50
CA LEU A 114 -5.24 2.94 -7.13
C LEU A 114 -6.77 2.97 -6.99
N LEU A 115 -7.32 4.00 -6.33
CA LEU A 115 -8.75 4.16 -6.17
C LEU A 115 -9.45 4.50 -7.49
N GLU A 116 -8.80 5.18 -8.43
CA GLU A 116 -9.37 5.43 -9.76
C GLU A 116 -9.61 4.11 -10.53
N GLU A 117 -8.73 3.13 -10.30
CA GLU A 117 -8.82 1.76 -10.81
C GLU A 117 -9.71 0.82 -9.96
N ALA A 118 -10.36 1.32 -8.91
CA ALA A 118 -11.28 0.55 -8.08
C ALA A 118 -12.74 0.68 -8.55
N GLY A 119 -13.60 -0.19 -8.00
CA GLY A 119 -15.04 -0.20 -8.28
C GLY A 119 -15.43 -1.11 -9.45
N PRO A 120 -16.73 -1.22 -9.78
CA PRO A 120 -17.27 -2.33 -10.57
C PRO A 120 -16.66 -2.55 -11.96
N GLN A 121 -16.14 -1.50 -12.58
CA GLN A 121 -15.54 -1.52 -13.93
C GLN A 121 -14.01 -1.37 -13.92
N GLY A 122 -13.41 -1.14 -12.75
CA GLY A 122 -11.98 -0.96 -12.61
C GLY A 122 -11.24 -2.29 -12.44
N ARG A 123 -9.91 -2.23 -12.57
CA ARG A 123 -9.02 -3.35 -12.29
C ARG A 123 -9.27 -3.99 -10.92
N PHE A 124 -9.46 -3.17 -9.89
CA PHE A 124 -9.69 -3.62 -8.51
C PHE A 124 -11.18 -3.70 -8.16
N SER A 125 -11.95 -4.37 -9.02
CA SER A 125 -13.42 -4.50 -8.87
C SER A 125 -13.87 -5.25 -7.62
N LYS A 126 -12.97 -6.02 -7.00
CA LYS A 126 -13.22 -6.77 -5.76
C LYS A 126 -12.84 -6.00 -4.50
N LEU A 127 -12.10 -4.89 -4.61
CA LEU A 127 -11.65 -4.10 -3.47
C LEU A 127 -12.86 -3.54 -2.71
N ARG A 128 -12.93 -3.86 -1.41
CA ARG A 128 -14.00 -3.42 -0.50
C ARG A 128 -13.45 -2.54 0.61
N VAL A 129 -12.23 -2.81 1.07
CA VAL A 129 -11.60 -2.08 2.16
C VAL A 129 -10.19 -1.69 1.76
N LEU A 130 -9.90 -0.39 1.87
CA LEU A 130 -8.55 0.15 1.82
C LEU A 130 -8.21 0.68 3.21
N ASP A 131 -7.39 -0.07 3.93
CA ASP A 131 -7.00 0.25 5.29
C ASP A 131 -5.68 1.01 5.31
N LEU A 132 -5.76 2.31 5.54
CA LEU A 132 -4.63 3.23 5.60
C LEU A 132 -4.34 3.67 7.03
N SER A 133 -4.96 3.04 8.03
CA SER A 133 -4.89 3.46 9.44
C SER A 133 -3.49 3.34 10.07
N GLU A 134 -2.61 2.58 9.43
CA GLU A 134 -1.20 2.46 9.79
C GLU A 134 -0.27 3.22 8.84
N ALA A 135 -0.79 4.07 7.95
CA ALA A 135 0.00 4.81 6.96
C ALA A 135 -0.36 6.30 6.84
N PHE A 136 -1.62 6.70 7.02
CA PHE A 136 -2.06 8.08 6.81
C PHE A 136 -3.01 8.56 7.90
N VAL A 137 -2.81 9.82 8.32
CA VAL A 137 -3.66 10.51 9.30
C VAL A 137 -4.94 10.97 8.64
N ASP A 138 -6.06 10.86 9.37
CA ASP A 138 -7.32 11.48 8.99
C ASP A 138 -7.27 13.00 9.20
N ASP A 139 -6.53 13.68 8.33
CA ASP A 139 -6.43 15.13 8.33
C ASP A 139 -7.63 15.76 7.59
N PRO A 140 -8.58 16.40 8.28
CA PRO A 140 -9.76 16.99 7.66
C PRO A 140 -9.46 18.32 6.96
N ILE A 141 -8.24 18.83 7.00
CA ILE A 141 -7.83 20.06 6.33
C ILE A 141 -7.15 19.71 5.01
N MET A 142 -6.34 18.66 4.98
CA MET A 142 -5.61 18.24 3.79
C MET A 142 -6.53 17.87 2.62
N PHE A 143 -6.25 18.46 1.46
CA PHE A 143 -7.06 18.28 0.25
C PHE A 143 -7.04 16.83 -0.24
N ASP A 144 -5.87 16.19 -0.27
CA ASP A 144 -5.74 14.83 -0.80
C ASP A 144 -6.43 13.78 0.08
N ILE A 145 -6.43 13.95 1.41
CA ILE A 145 -7.22 13.07 2.30
C ILE A 145 -8.72 13.19 2.00
N LYS A 146 -9.23 14.40 1.74
CA LYS A 146 -10.62 14.59 1.29
C LYS A 146 -10.87 13.92 -0.06
N ARG A 147 -9.95 14.07 -1.01
CA ARG A 147 -10.04 13.46 -2.35
C ARG A 147 -10.08 11.93 -2.25
N VAL A 148 -9.19 11.33 -1.45
CA VAL A 148 -9.18 9.88 -1.15
C VAL A 148 -10.53 9.41 -0.60
N LYS A 149 -11.07 10.09 0.42
CA LYS A 149 -12.37 9.73 1.02
C LYS A 149 -13.52 9.83 0.02
N GLN A 150 -13.57 10.91 -0.75
CA GLN A 150 -14.63 11.14 -1.75
C GLN A 150 -14.58 10.10 -2.87
N LEU A 151 -13.38 9.83 -3.39
CA LEU A 151 -13.17 8.86 -4.44
C LEU A 151 -13.49 7.45 -3.93
N ALA A 152 -12.97 7.03 -2.79
CA ALA A 152 -13.30 5.71 -2.23
C ALA A 152 -14.81 5.50 -2.06
N ARG A 153 -15.53 6.51 -1.57
CA ARG A 153 -16.99 6.49 -1.48
C ARG A 153 -17.66 6.30 -2.85
N SER A 154 -17.21 7.01 -3.88
CA SER A 154 -17.78 6.88 -5.23
C SER A 154 -17.49 5.52 -5.87
N ARG A 155 -16.40 4.85 -5.45
CA ARG A 155 -16.04 3.50 -5.88
C ARG A 155 -16.65 2.37 -5.04
N GLY A 156 -17.36 2.70 -3.96
CA GLY A 156 -17.92 1.71 -3.02
C GLY A 156 -16.84 1.01 -2.18
N VAL A 157 -15.72 1.67 -1.94
CA VAL A 157 -14.61 1.20 -1.10
C VAL A 157 -14.69 1.90 0.26
N LYS A 158 -14.63 1.11 1.35
CA LYS A 158 -14.47 1.62 2.70
C LYS A 158 -13.00 1.98 2.91
N VAL A 159 -12.73 3.24 3.28
CA VAL A 159 -11.39 3.68 3.70
C VAL A 159 -11.31 3.77 5.22
N LEU A 160 -10.22 3.29 5.79
CA LEU A 160 -9.84 3.49 7.19
C LEU A 160 -8.58 4.36 7.22
N LEU A 161 -8.52 5.32 8.14
CA LEU A 161 -7.39 6.24 8.34
C LEU A 161 -7.05 6.27 9.83
N HIS A 162 -5.88 6.81 10.17
CA HIS A 162 -5.45 6.98 11.55
C HIS A 162 -6.23 8.14 12.19
N ASP A 163 -6.83 7.91 13.35
CA ASP A 163 -7.60 8.90 14.10
C ASP A 163 -6.73 10.02 14.69
#